data_AF-K2GS67-F1
#
_entry.id   AF-K2GS67-F1
#
_cell.length_a   1.000
_cell.length_b   1.000
_cell.length_c   1.000
_cell.angle_alpha   90.00
_cell.angle_beta   90.00
_cell.angle_gamma   90.00
#
_symmetry.space_group_name_H-M   'P 1'
#
loop_
_entity.id
_entity.type
_entity.pdbx_description
1 polymer ?
#
loop_
_entity_poly.entity_id
_entity_poly.type
_entity_poly.pdbx_seq_one_letter_code
_entity_poly.pdbx_strand_id
1 'polypeptide(L)'
;MFWYLWVISIFYQIFLIKYAYKKLWEKKMVAIWLLFMWLWLILVWLNKHFYNLYFILIIFSIWISNIGSALFALIIKYSHKKDIWKNLWLNNAFWSWADSVWPILSWVIYLYWHNLPFFFFWLILIVASIFFYRLLRIEKIN
;
A
#
# COMPACT_ATOMS: atom_id res chain seq x y z
N MET A 1 -7.95 8.28 21.23
CA MET A 1 -7.18 7.31 22.06
C MET A 1 -6.03 6.62 21.30
N PHE A 2 -5.68 7.00 20.05
CA PHE A 2 -4.64 6.33 19.24
C PHE A 2 -3.48 7.25 18.81
N TRP A 3 -3.29 8.39 19.47
CA TRP A 3 -2.28 9.39 19.09
C TRP A 3 -0.83 8.85 19.20
N TYR A 4 -0.58 7.89 20.09
CA TYR A 4 0.74 7.28 20.26
C TYR A 4 1.17 6.43 19.05
N LEU A 5 0.24 5.81 18.33
CA LEU A 5 0.54 5.07 17.09
C LEU A 5 1.04 6.00 15.99
N TRP A 6 0.50 7.23 15.94
CA TRP A 6 0.94 8.26 15.01
C TRP A 6 2.35 8.74 15.32
N VAL A 7 2.66 8.96 16.60
CA VAL A 7 4.01 9.37 17.04
C VAL A 7 5.05 8.30 16.67
N ILE A 8 4.78 7.03 16.99
CA ILE A 8 5.69 5.92 16.63
C ILE A 8 5.88 5.83 15.12
N SER A 9 4.80 5.99 14.34
CA SER A 9 4.84 5.97 12.88
C SER A 9 5.67 7.12 12.30
N ILE A 10 5.60 8.32 12.88
CA ILE A 10 6.39 9.49 12.48
C ILE A 10 7.88 9.24 12.73
N PHE A 11 8.24 8.76 13.92
CA PHE A 11 9.64 8.43 14.24
C PHE A 11 10.19 7.34 13.32
N TYR A 12 9.39 6.30 13.06
CA TYR A 12 9.73 5.25 12.11
C TYR A 12 9.92 5.81 10.70
N GLN A 13 9.00 6.65 10.20
CA GLN A 13 9.10 7.28 8.89
C GLN A 13 10.39 8.08 8.72
N ILE A 14 10.72 8.98 9.66
CA ILE A 14 11.88 9.87 9.53
C ILE A 14 13.17 9.07 9.41
N PHE A 15 13.30 7.99 10.18
CA PHE A 15 14.51 7.17 10.19
C PHE A 15 14.56 6.20 9.01
N LEU A 16 13.47 5.48 8.76
CA LEU A 16 13.47 4.42 7.73
C LEU A 16 13.44 4.99 6.32
N ILE A 17 12.66 6.05 6.04
CA ILE A 17 12.58 6.63 4.70
C ILE A 17 13.96 7.20 4.33
N LYS A 18 14.63 7.89 5.25
CA LYS A 18 15.95 8.48 4.99
C LYS A 18 17.03 7.44 4.70
N TYR A 19 17.00 6.28 5.37
CA TYR A 19 17.98 5.21 5.17
C TYR A 19 17.62 4.25 4.02
N ALA A 20 16.34 3.88 3.88
CA ALA A 20 15.88 2.91 2.89
C ALA A 20 15.91 3.50 1.47
N TYR A 21 15.44 4.74 1.26
CA TYR A 21 15.46 5.36 -0.07
C TYR A 21 16.87 5.62 -0.59
N LYS A 22 17.82 5.87 0.32
CA LYS A 22 19.20 6.14 -0.07
C LYS A 22 19.92 4.87 -0.59
N LYS A 23 19.42 3.68 -0.23
CA LYS A 23 20.06 2.39 -0.54
C LYS A 23 19.23 1.50 -1.48
N LEU A 24 17.91 1.70 -1.56
CA LEU A 24 16.98 0.92 -2.37
C LEU A 24 16.33 1.79 -3.46
N TRP A 25 16.31 1.27 -4.68
CA TRP A 25 15.59 1.88 -5.79
C TRP A 25 14.08 1.86 -5.51
N GLU A 26 13.36 2.92 -5.87
CA GLU A 26 11.95 3.14 -5.51
C GLU A 26 11.07 1.95 -5.95
N LYS A 27 11.38 1.39 -7.13
CA LYS A 27 10.73 0.19 -7.69
C LYS A 27 10.85 -1.06 -6.80
N LYS A 28 12.05 -1.29 -6.23
CA LYS A 28 12.29 -2.43 -5.33
C LYS A 28 11.55 -2.24 -4.01
N MET A 29 11.47 -1.00 -3.51
CA MET A 29 10.70 -0.70 -2.30
C MET A 29 9.22 -1.05 -2.49
N VAL A 30 8.59 -0.59 -3.58
CA VAL A 30 7.18 -0.94 -3.86
C VAL A 30 6.99 -2.46 -3.92
N ALA A 31 7.87 -3.19 -4.60
CA ALA A 31 7.78 -4.65 -4.68
C ALA A 31 7.89 -5.34 -3.31
N ILE A 32 8.86 -4.92 -2.47
CA ILE A 32 9.04 -5.46 -1.11
C ILE A 32 7.81 -5.19 -0.24
N TRP A 33 7.29 -3.96 -0.29
CA TRP A 33 6.11 -3.59 0.51
C TRP A 33 4.84 -4.28 0.03
N LEU A 34 4.66 -4.49 -1.28
CA LEU A 34 3.56 -5.30 -1.80
C LEU A 34 3.64 -6.75 -1.29
N LEU A 35 4.82 -7.39 -1.37
CA LEU A 35 5.01 -8.74 -0.83
C LEU A 35 4.77 -8.81 0.69
N PHE A 36 5.25 -7.82 1.43
CA PHE A 36 5.07 -7.75 2.88
C PHE A 36 3.58 -7.66 3.24
N MET A 37 2.82 -6.80 2.57
CA MET A 37 1.38 -6.66 2.78
C MET A 37 0.61 -7.91 2.37
N TRP A 38 1.03 -8.56 1.27
CA TRP A 38 0.45 -9.82 0.83
C TRP A 38 0.58 -10.92 1.88
N LEU A 39 1.79 -11.13 2.41
CA LEU A 39 2.06 -12.10 3.48
C LEU A 39 1.27 -11.75 4.75
N TRP A 40 1.10 -10.46 5.03
CA TRP A 40 0.38 -10.05 6.22
C TRP A 40 -1.13 -10.29 6.10
N LEU A 41 -1.75 -9.98 4.95
CA LEU A 41 -3.18 -10.19 4.73
C LEU A 41 -3.61 -11.65 4.80
N ILE A 42 -2.77 -12.58 4.31
CA ILE A 42 -3.05 -14.01 4.46
C ILE A 42 -2.96 -14.45 5.92
N LEU A 43 -2.00 -13.91 6.69
CA LEU A 43 -1.92 -14.16 8.12
C LEU A 43 -3.16 -13.63 8.85
N VAL A 44 -3.69 -12.46 8.46
CA VAL A 44 -4.94 -11.91 9.01
C VAL A 44 -6.12 -12.84 8.74
N TRP A 45 -6.28 -13.27 7.50
CA TRP A 45 -7.39 -14.11 7.08
C TRP A 45 -7.44 -15.44 7.85
N LEU A 46 -6.27 -16.03 8.13
CA LEU A 46 -6.12 -17.25 8.91
C LEU A 46 -6.34 -17.04 10.41
N ASN A 47 -6.18 -15.82 10.91
CA ASN A 47 -6.25 -15.53 12.34
C ASN A 47 -7.67 -15.21 12.80
N LYS A 48 -8.08 -15.82 13.91
CA LYS A 48 -9.42 -15.60 14.51
C LYS A 48 -9.40 -14.66 15.71
N HIS A 49 -8.22 -14.22 16.15
CA HIS A 49 -8.07 -13.40 17.35
C HIS A 49 -8.11 -11.89 17.04
N PHE A 50 -9.03 -11.19 17.71
CA PHE A 50 -9.26 -9.76 17.54
C PHE A 50 -8.03 -8.89 17.85
N TYR A 51 -7.17 -9.31 18.78
CA TYR A 51 -5.94 -8.58 19.12
C TYR A 51 -4.99 -8.39 17.93
N ASN A 52 -5.00 -9.32 16.97
CA ASN A 52 -4.14 -9.23 15.80
C ASN A 52 -4.55 -8.06 14.88
N LEU A 53 -5.82 -7.61 14.91
CA LEU A 53 -6.30 -6.44 14.16
C LEU A 53 -5.56 -5.15 14.54
N TYR A 54 -5.20 -4.96 15.81
CA TYR A 54 -4.43 -3.78 16.22
C TYR A 54 -3.03 -3.78 15.62
N PHE A 55 -2.37 -4.94 15.61
CA PHE A 55 -1.06 -5.10 15.00
C PHE A 55 -1.11 -4.91 13.48
N ILE A 56 -2.22 -5.34 12.85
CA ILE A 56 -2.49 -5.12 11.42
C ILE A 56 -2.60 -3.62 11.12
N LEU A 57 -3.32 -2.85 11.94
CA LEU A 57 -3.44 -1.40 11.73
C LEU A 57 -2.08 -0.69 11.78
N ILE A 58 -1.18 -1.12 12.66
CA ILE A 58 0.19 -0.58 12.76
C ILE A 58 0.96 -0.90 11.48
N ILE A 59 0.97 -2.16 11.06
CA ILE A 59 1.69 -2.60 9.85
C ILE A 59 1.11 -1.94 8.60
N PHE A 60 -0.21 -1.80 8.53
CA PHE A 60 -0.88 -1.14 7.42
C PHE A 60 -0.53 0.36 7.37
N SER A 61 -0.47 1.03 8.52
CA SER A 61 -0.06 2.44 8.62
C SER A 61 1.39 2.65 8.16
N ILE A 62 2.28 1.72 8.51
CA ILE A 62 3.67 1.72 8.04
C ILE A 62 3.71 1.47 6.52
N TRP A 63 2.94 0.50 6.03
CA TRP A 63 2.88 0.14 4.62
C TRP A 63 2.38 1.30 3.75
N ILE A 64 1.25 1.90 4.09
CA ILE A 64 0.62 2.97 3.29
C ILE A 64 1.54 4.20 3.19
N SER A 65 2.24 4.50 4.29
CA SER A 65 3.24 5.55 4.31
C SER A 65 4.38 5.29 3.32
N ASN A 66 4.98 4.10 3.36
CA ASN A 66 6.15 3.82 2.55
C ASN A 66 5.80 3.66 1.07
N ILE A 67 4.70 2.98 0.75
CA ILE A 67 4.24 2.85 -0.63
C ILE A 67 3.79 4.20 -1.20
N GLY A 68 3.07 5.01 -0.42
CA GLY A 68 2.64 6.34 -0.84
C GLY A 68 3.83 7.18 -1.29
N SER A 69 4.86 7.30 -0.45
CA SER A 69 6.09 8.02 -0.80
C SER A 69 6.79 7.45 -2.03
N ALA A 70 6.77 6.12 -2.23
CA ALA A 70 7.49 5.48 -3.34
C ALA A 70 6.76 5.67 -4.66
N LEU A 71 5.43 5.58 -4.64
CA LEU A 71 4.58 5.87 -5.78
C LEU A 71 4.67 7.34 -6.18
N PHE A 72 4.65 8.27 -5.23
CA PHE A 72 4.83 9.70 -5.52
C PHE A 72 6.18 9.98 -6.20
N ALA A 73 7.27 9.40 -5.67
CA ALA A 73 8.59 9.53 -6.29
C ALA A 73 8.63 8.95 -7.71
N LEU A 74 8.01 7.80 -7.95
CA LEU A 74 7.90 7.19 -9.28
C LEU A 74 7.07 8.04 -10.25
N ILE A 75 5.92 8.56 -9.81
CA ILE A 75 5.07 9.43 -10.64
C ILE A 75 5.86 10.67 -11.07
N ILE A 76 6.56 11.33 -10.15
CA ILE A 76 7.37 12.52 -10.47
C ILE A 76 8.51 12.17 -11.43
N LYS A 77 9.17 11.03 -11.22
CA LYS A 77 10.30 10.57 -12.04
C LYS A 77 9.92 10.24 -13.48
N TYR A 78 8.73 9.68 -13.70
CA TYR A 78 8.24 9.25 -15.02
C TYR A 78 7.28 10.23 -15.69
N SER A 79 6.89 11.30 -15.01
CA SER A 79 6.03 12.34 -15.60
C SER A 79 6.85 13.38 -16.36
N HIS A 80 6.37 13.80 -17.52
CA HIS A 80 6.88 15.01 -18.17
C HIS A 80 6.66 16.23 -17.26
N LYS A 81 7.62 17.16 -17.25
CA LYS A 81 7.61 18.37 -16.37
C LYS A 81 6.29 19.16 -16.42
N LYS A 82 5.61 19.18 -17.57
CA LYS A 82 4.33 19.88 -17.75
C LYS A 82 3.14 19.14 -17.14
N ASP A 83 3.23 17.83 -16.98
CA ASP A 83 2.13 16.94 -16.58
C ASP A 83 2.25 16.42 -15.15
N ILE A 84 3.31 16.78 -14.41
CA ILE A 84 3.56 16.31 -13.04
C ILE A 84 2.33 16.55 -12.15
N TRP A 85 1.81 17.78 -12.12
CA TRP A 85 0.66 18.14 -11.29
C TRP A 85 -0.61 17.39 -11.68
N LYS A 86 -0.83 17.19 -12.99
CA LYS A 86 -1.96 16.43 -13.51
C LYS A 86 -1.88 14.97 -13.07
N ASN A 87 -0.70 14.35 -13.17
CA ASN A 87 -0.49 12.95 -12.80
C ASN A 87 -0.60 12.74 -11.28
N LEU A 88 -0.11 13.70 -10.47
CA LEU A 88 -0.32 13.70 -9.02
C LEU A 88 -1.80 13.83 -8.64
N TRP A 89 -2.53 14.72 -9.33
CA TRP A 89 -3.97 14.87 -9.14
C TRP A 89 -4.74 13.60 -9.48
N LEU A 90 -4.40 12.95 -10.60
CA LEU A 90 -5.00 11.67 -10.98
C LEU A 90 -4.74 10.60 -9.93
N ASN A 91 -3.51 10.47 -9.43
CA ASN A 91 -3.19 9.54 -8.35
C ASN A 91 -4.04 9.80 -7.09
N ASN A 92 -4.17 11.06 -6.67
CA ASN A 92 -4.98 11.41 -5.51
C ASN A 92 -6.48 11.13 -5.75
N ALA A 93 -6.98 11.37 -6.96
CA ALA A 93 -8.35 11.03 -7.32
C ALA A 93 -8.61 9.52 -7.23
N PHE A 94 -7.65 8.69 -7.66
CA PHE A 94 -7.74 7.23 -7.49
C PHE A 94 -7.77 6.82 -6.01
N TRP A 95 -6.95 7.44 -5.16
CA TRP A 95 -6.99 7.20 -3.71
C TRP A 95 -8.33 7.59 -3.10
N SER A 96 -8.87 8.78 -3.41
CA SER A 96 -10.17 9.21 -2.91
C SER A 96 -11.32 8.29 -3.38
N TRP A 97 -11.25 7.81 -4.62
CA TRP A 97 -12.21 6.85 -5.14
C TRP A 97 -12.12 5.52 -4.40
N ALA A 98 -10.90 5.01 -4.19
CA ALA A 98 -10.67 3.81 -3.39
C ALA A 98 -11.21 3.97 -1.97
N ASP A 99 -10.92 5.08 -1.28
CA ASP A 99 -11.39 5.34 0.08
C ASP A 99 -12.92 5.43 0.17
N SER A 100 -13.59 5.85 -0.91
CA SER A 100 -15.06 5.94 -0.95
C SER A 100 -15.73 4.61 -1.27
N VAL A 101 -15.18 3.87 -2.24
CA VAL A 101 -15.77 2.62 -2.74
C VAL A 101 -15.41 1.42 -1.86
N TRP A 102 -14.21 1.43 -1.28
CA TRP A 102 -13.70 0.29 -0.52
C TRP A 102 -14.50 -0.06 0.73
N PRO A 103 -14.99 0.89 1.56
CA PRO A 103 -15.85 0.57 2.70
C PRO A 103 -17.17 -0.09 2.27
N ILE A 104 -17.74 0.36 1.15
CA ILE A 104 -19.00 -0.19 0.60
C ILE A 104 -18.78 -1.63 0.14
N LEU A 105 -17.74 -1.86 -0.68
CA LEU A 105 -17.38 -3.21 -1.14
C LEU A 105 -17.05 -4.13 0.04
N SER A 106 -16.23 -3.67 0.98
CA SER A 106 -15.83 -4.43 2.16
C SER A 106 -17.05 -4.79 3.02
N TRP A 107 -17.99 -3.87 3.20
CA TRP A 107 -19.23 -4.12 3.93
C TRP A 107 -20.09 -5.19 3.25
N VAL A 108 -20.32 -5.08 1.94
CA VAL A 108 -21.10 -6.07 1.18
C VAL A 108 -20.46 -7.46 1.30
N ILE A 109 -19.15 -7.54 1.17
CA ILE A 109 -18.40 -8.80 1.28
C ILE A 109 -18.47 -9.37 2.70
N TYR A 110 -18.37 -8.50 3.70
CA TYR A 110 -18.43 -8.85 5.12
C TYR A 110 -19.75 -9.51 5.51
N LEU A 111 -20.88 -9.10 4.90
CA LEU A 111 -22.21 -9.69 5.15
C LEU A 111 -22.26 -11.20 4.86
N TYR A 112 -21.41 -11.70 3.96
CA TYR A 112 -21.33 -13.13 3.66
C TYR A 112 -20.43 -13.86 4.66
N TRP A 113 -19.25 -13.32 4.97
CA TRP A 113 -18.35 -13.90 5.97
C TRP A 113 -17.33 -12.87 6.49
N HIS A 114 -17.16 -12.83 7.82
CA HIS A 114 -16.35 -11.82 8.53
C HIS A 114 -14.91 -11.69 8.00
N ASN A 115 -14.28 -12.80 7.62
CA ASN A 115 -12.89 -12.82 7.17
C ASN A 115 -12.74 -12.62 5.64
N LEU A 116 -13.84 -12.64 4.89
CA LEU A 116 -13.84 -12.61 3.43
C LEU A 116 -13.31 -11.29 2.84
N PRO A 117 -13.51 -10.10 3.44
CA PRO A 117 -12.91 -8.86 2.96
C PRO A 117 -11.38 -8.92 2.89
N PHE A 118 -10.73 -9.54 3.88
CA PHE A 118 -9.28 -9.68 3.91
C PHE A 118 -8.76 -10.60 2.80
N PHE A 119 -9.47 -11.72 2.55
CA PHE A 119 -9.15 -12.63 1.45
C PHE A 119 -9.35 -11.97 0.08
N PHE A 120 -10.45 -11.22 -0.08
CA PHE A 120 -10.73 -10.49 -1.31
C PHE A 120 -9.66 -9.42 -1.58
N PHE A 121 -9.24 -8.67 -0.56
CA PHE A 121 -8.16 -7.70 -0.70
C PHE A 121 -6.82 -8.36 -1.03
N TRP A 122 -6.55 -9.52 -0.43
CA TRP A 122 -5.37 -10.32 -0.74
C TRP A 122 -5.34 -10.73 -2.23
N LEU A 123 -6.48 -11.13 -2.81
CA LEU A 123 -6.59 -11.42 -4.25
C LEU A 123 -6.34 -10.19 -5.12
N ILE A 124 -6.94 -9.04 -4.78
CA ILE A 124 -6.70 -7.78 -5.51
C ILE A 124 -5.22 -7.42 -5.48
N LEU A 125 -4.56 -7.63 -4.34
CA LEU A 125 -3.16 -7.30 -4.17
C LEU A 125 -2.24 -8.23 -4.97
N ILE A 126 -2.62 -9.49 -5.21
CA ILE A 126 -1.95 -10.38 -6.18
C ILE A 126 -2.02 -9.79 -7.58
N VAL A 127 -3.23 -9.42 -8.01
CA VAL A 127 -3.44 -8.86 -9.35
C VAL A 127 -2.62 -7.59 -9.52
N ALA A 128 -2.66 -6.67 -8.54
CA ALA A 128 -1.85 -5.46 -8.53
C ALA A 128 -0.35 -5.75 -8.60
N SER A 129 0.13 -6.77 -7.87
CA SER A 129 1.53 -7.18 -7.88
C SER A 129 1.97 -7.75 -9.23
N ILE A 130 1.10 -8.52 -9.90
CA ILE A 130 1.35 -9.05 -11.25
C ILE A 130 1.45 -7.90 -12.26
N PHE A 131 0.51 -6.96 -12.23
CA PHE A 131 0.54 -5.77 -13.09
C PHE A 131 1.80 -4.94 -12.86
N PHE A 132 2.15 -4.69 -11.60
CA PHE A 132 3.36 -3.95 -11.24
C PHE A 132 4.62 -4.65 -11.76
N TYR A 133 4.73 -5.96 -11.58
CA TYR A 133 5.87 -6.74 -12.08
C TYR A 133 5.97 -6.72 -13.61
N ARG A 134 4.84 -6.84 -14.32
CA ARG A 134 4.81 -6.70 -15.79
C ARG A 134 5.30 -5.33 -16.24
N LEU A 135 4.86 -4.27 -15.56
CA LEU A 135 5.25 -2.89 -15.88
C LEU A 135 6.75 -2.67 -15.66
N LEU A 136 7.30 -3.18 -14.56
CA LEU A 136 8.75 -3.17 -14.29
C LEU A 136 9.57 -3.92 -15.34
N ARG A 137 9.03 -5.01 -15.91
CA ARG A 137 9.71 -5.80 -16.94
C ARG A 137 9.77 -5.06 -18.26
N ILE A 138 8.70 -4.36 -18.65
CA ILE A 138 8.65 -3.57 -19.89
C ILE A 138 9.73 -2.46 -19.85
N GLU A 139 9.89 -1.78 -18.72
CA GLU A 139 10.91 -0.74 -18.56
C GLU A 139 12.36 -1.25 -18.49
N LYS A 140 12.60 -2.55 -18.26
CA LYS A 140 13.96 -3.11 -18.34
C LYS A 140 14.40 -3.42 -19.78
N ILE A 141 13.44 -3.46 -20.71
CA ILE A 141 13.66 -3.82 -22.11
C ILE A 141 13.87 -2.56 -22.97
N ASN A 142 13.43 -1.39 -22.49
CA ASN A 142 13.75 -0.06 -23.03
C ASN A 142 14.98 0.55 -22.34
#